data_AF-A0A820G933-F1
#
_entry.id   AF-A0A820G933-F1
#
_cell.length_a   1.000
_cell.length_b   1.000
_cell.length_c   1.000
_cell.angle_alpha   90.00
_cell.angle_beta   90.00
_cell.angle_gamma   90.00
#
_symmetry.space_group_name_H-M   'P 1'
#
loop_
_entity.id
_entity.type
_entity.pdbx_description
1 polymer ?
#
loop_
_entity_poly.entity_id
_entity_poly.type
_entity_poly.pdbx_seq_one_letter_code
_entity_poly.pdbx_strand_id
1 'polypeptide(L)'
;MQRGTLILEDDCKFDGFVFGASTNVTGEVVFQTGIVGYTESLTDPSNCGRILVLTSPLIGNYDVPDEKAIDDFGIQRWVESKKIYASGLIVSTYTEQYSHWNAVESLSSWLNKHNVPGIDTRMLTKKLREHGTMIGKKPRVFNPTGKISIACIDCGLKNNQLRILCQLDAKVTVFPWNYSVKQD
;
A
#
# COMPACT_ATOMS: atom_id res chain seq x y z
N MET A 1 -2.27 -9.85 22.58
CA MET A 1 -2.65 -8.96 21.45
C MET A 1 -4.07 -8.45 21.66
N GLN A 2 -4.28 -7.15 21.47
CA GLN A 2 -5.61 -6.53 21.49
C GLN A 2 -6.32 -6.79 20.15
N ARG A 3 -7.65 -6.92 20.16
CA ARG A 3 -8.44 -7.03 18.93
C ARG A 3 -8.83 -5.65 18.43
N GLY A 4 -8.85 -5.49 17.12
CA GLY A 4 -9.32 -4.30 16.43
C GLY A 4 -10.16 -4.68 15.22
N THR A 5 -10.96 -3.74 14.76
CA THR A 5 -11.85 -3.93 13.61
C THR A 5 -11.65 -2.77 12.65
N LEU A 6 -11.32 -3.08 11.40
CA LEU A 6 -11.40 -2.11 10.30
C LEU A 6 -12.85 -2.08 9.81
N ILE A 7 -13.41 -0.88 9.71
CA ILE A 7 -14.74 -0.64 9.16
C ILE A 7 -14.57 0.21 7.91
N LEU A 8 -15.05 -0.30 6.78
CA LEU A 8 -15.09 0.42 5.51
C LEU A 8 -16.43 1.15 5.35
N GLU A 9 -16.50 2.06 4.37
CA GLU A 9 -17.71 2.84 4.07
C GLU A 9 -18.91 1.97 3.64
N ASP A 10 -18.65 0.80 3.07
CA ASP A 10 -19.67 -0.17 2.63
C ASP A 10 -20.17 -1.09 3.77
N ASP A 11 -19.97 -0.69 5.03
CA ASP A 11 -20.22 -1.47 6.24
C ASP A 11 -19.45 -2.81 6.32
N CYS A 12 -18.48 -3.05 5.42
CA CYS A 12 -17.61 -4.21 5.55
C CYS A 12 -16.72 -4.07 6.80
N LYS A 13 -16.78 -5.08 7.66
CA LYS A 13 -15.95 -5.18 8.87
C LYS A 13 -14.90 -6.25 8.71
N PHE A 14 -13.67 -5.92 9.11
CA PHE A 14 -12.55 -6.85 9.11
C PHE A 14 -11.92 -6.86 10.50
N ASP A 15 -12.11 -7.96 11.20
CA ASP A 15 -11.48 -8.17 12.49
C ASP A 15 -10.03 -8.61 12.32
N GLY A 16 -9.18 -8.11 13.20
CA GLY A 16 -7.76 -8.37 13.19
C GLY A 16 -7.11 -8.21 14.56
N PHE A 17 -5.81 -8.52 14.59
CA PHE A 17 -4.99 -8.27 15.77
C PHE A 17 -4.32 -6.91 15.63
N VAL A 18 -4.43 -6.08 16.66
CA VAL A 18 -3.80 -4.76 16.68
C VAL A 18 -2.34 -4.90 17.11
N PHE A 19 -1.46 -4.23 16.38
CA PHE A 19 -0.06 -3.99 16.72
C PHE A 19 0.23 -2.49 16.54
N GLY A 20 1.29 -1.95 17.17
CA GLY A 20 1.44 -0.49 17.23
C GLY A 20 0.46 0.15 18.23
N ALA A 21 0.10 1.42 17.97
CA ALA A 21 -0.66 2.23 18.93
C ALA A 21 -2.14 1.82 19.03
N SER A 22 -2.69 1.82 20.25
CA SER A 22 -4.12 1.56 20.51
C SER A 22 -4.96 2.83 20.34
N THR A 23 -4.93 3.44 19.15
CA THR A 23 -5.67 4.67 18.81
C THR A 23 -6.67 4.42 17.69
N ASN A 24 -7.81 5.12 17.75
CA ASN A 24 -8.79 5.11 16.66
C ASN A 24 -8.38 6.15 15.62
N VAL A 25 -8.37 5.75 14.35
CA VAL A 25 -8.02 6.62 13.23
C VAL A 25 -9.03 6.45 12.10
N THR A 26 -9.23 7.54 11.35
CA THR A 26 -10.05 7.55 10.13
C THR A 26 -9.17 8.09 9.01
N GLY A 27 -9.25 7.49 7.83
CA GLY A 27 -8.46 7.92 6.67
C GLY A 27 -8.85 7.19 5.40
N GLU A 28 -8.34 7.65 4.27
CA GLU A 28 -8.52 7.00 2.97
C GLU A 28 -7.72 5.69 2.95
N VAL A 29 -8.38 4.55 2.71
CA VAL A 29 -7.71 3.25 2.61
C VAL A 29 -7.08 3.13 1.22
N VAL A 30 -5.75 3.05 1.17
CA VAL A 30 -5.00 2.90 -0.09
C VAL A 30 -4.16 1.63 -0.08
N PHE A 31 -4.03 1.01 -1.25
CA PHE A 31 -3.28 -0.23 -1.42
C PHE A 31 -1.89 0.06 -1.96
N GLN A 32 -0.89 -0.65 -1.42
CA GLN A 32 0.46 -0.58 -1.91
C GLN A 32 0.99 -1.96 -2.27
N THR A 33 1.41 -2.09 -3.53
CA THR A 33 1.94 -3.31 -4.14
C THR A 33 3.44 -3.48 -3.95
N GLY A 34 4.10 -2.50 -3.32
CA GLY A 34 5.50 -2.61 -2.90
C GLY A 34 5.69 -3.81 -1.98
N ILE A 35 6.58 -4.72 -2.36
CA ILE A 35 6.89 -5.94 -1.60
C ILE A 35 7.84 -5.61 -0.43
N VAL A 36 8.66 -4.57 -0.61
CA VAL A 36 9.65 -4.04 0.33
C VAL A 36 9.48 -2.51 0.46
N GLY A 37 10.16 -1.91 1.43
CA GLY A 37 10.17 -0.48 1.66
C GLY A 37 9.02 0.04 2.51
N TYR A 38 8.47 -0.77 3.44
CA TYR A 38 7.34 -0.33 4.28
C TYR A 38 7.70 0.87 5.18
N THR A 39 8.94 0.97 5.63
CA THR A 39 9.46 2.08 6.43
C THR A 39 9.40 3.40 5.65
N GLU A 40 9.95 3.39 4.45
CA GLU A 40 9.98 4.50 3.51
C GLU A 40 8.55 4.92 3.14
N SER A 41 7.69 3.93 2.85
CA SER A 41 6.28 4.14 2.50
C SER A 41 5.49 4.79 3.63
N LEU A 42 5.71 4.37 4.88
CA LEU A 42 5.06 4.96 6.06
C LEU A 42 5.52 6.41 6.29
N THR A 43 6.78 6.72 5.97
CA THR A 43 7.33 8.08 6.07
C THR A 43 7.10 8.95 4.84
N ASP A 44 6.53 8.44 3.74
CA ASP A 44 6.26 9.25 2.57
C ASP A 44 5.16 10.31 2.86
N PRO A 45 5.45 11.62 2.72
CA PRO A 45 4.46 12.69 2.90
C PRO A 45 3.20 12.55 2.04
N SER A 46 3.27 11.84 0.91
CA SER A 46 2.13 11.59 0.02
C SER A 46 1.03 10.74 0.68
N ASN A 47 1.36 10.04 1.78
CA ASN A 47 0.45 9.17 2.52
C ASN A 47 -0.23 9.86 3.71
N CYS A 48 -0.10 11.18 3.82
CA CYS A 48 -0.80 11.95 4.85
C CYS A 48 -2.32 11.74 4.78
N GLY A 49 -2.94 11.34 5.90
CA GLY A 49 -4.38 11.09 5.99
C GLY A 49 -4.83 9.75 5.40
N ARG A 50 -3.90 8.89 4.98
CA ARG A 50 -4.18 7.61 4.35
C ARG A 50 -3.85 6.44 5.27
N ILE A 51 -4.65 5.40 5.19
CA ILE A 51 -4.41 4.11 5.84
C ILE A 51 -3.81 3.18 4.79
N LEU A 52 -2.56 2.76 5.00
CA LEU A 52 -1.83 1.95 4.05
C LEU A 52 -2.15 0.47 4.21
N VAL A 53 -2.53 -0.18 3.11
CA VAL A 53 -2.68 -1.64 3.05
C VAL A 53 -1.50 -2.21 2.27
N LEU A 54 -0.60 -2.90 2.98
CA LEU A 54 0.53 -3.57 2.35
C LEU A 54 0.11 -4.95 1.85
N THR A 55 0.37 -5.21 0.58
CA THR A 55 0.02 -6.49 -0.06
C THR A 55 1.07 -7.59 0.15
N SER A 56 2.26 -7.22 0.65
CA SER A 56 3.32 -8.17 0.98
C SER A 56 2.87 -9.07 2.14
N PRO A 57 3.07 -10.40 2.04
CA PRO A 57 2.52 -11.33 3.01
C PRO A 57 3.20 -11.24 4.38
N LEU A 58 4.46 -10.84 4.44
CA LEU A 58 5.25 -10.78 5.67
C LEU A 58 5.76 -9.35 5.87
N ILE A 59 5.24 -8.68 6.89
CA ILE A 59 5.64 -7.32 7.27
C ILE A 59 6.27 -7.34 8.66
N GLY A 60 7.35 -6.57 8.86
CA GLY A 60 8.15 -6.54 10.09
C GLY A 60 9.37 -7.49 10.06
N ASN A 61 9.58 -8.26 9.00
CA ASN A 61 10.68 -9.22 8.91
C ASN A 61 12.08 -8.58 8.93
N TYR A 62 12.23 -7.36 8.40
CA TYR A 62 13.48 -6.60 8.46
C TYR A 62 13.42 -5.39 9.40
N ASP A 63 12.32 -5.27 10.13
CA ASP A 63 11.92 -4.20 11.06
C ASP A 63 12.38 -2.77 10.69
N VAL A 64 12.61 -1.90 11.68
CA VAL A 64 12.81 -0.46 11.47
C VAL A 64 14.28 -0.10 11.68
N PRO A 65 14.93 0.54 10.70
CA PRO A 65 16.30 1.03 10.84
C PRO A 65 16.34 2.30 11.69
N ASP A 66 17.55 2.78 12.01
CA ASP A 66 17.71 4.00 12.80
C ASP A 66 17.10 5.23 12.10
N GLU A 67 15.93 5.68 12.56
CA GLU A 67 15.23 6.85 12.01
C GLU A 67 16.03 8.17 12.14
N LYS A 68 17.01 8.20 13.05
CA LYS A 68 17.85 9.38 13.34
C LYS A 68 19.16 9.38 12.58
N ALA A 69 19.51 8.29 11.90
CA ALA A 69 20.73 8.24 11.13
C ALA A 69 20.69 9.30 10.02
N ILE A 70 21.71 10.14 9.99
CA ILE A 70 21.88 11.21 9.02
C ILE A 70 23.01 10.83 8.06
N ASP A 71 22.86 11.17 6.79
CA ASP A 71 23.91 11.05 5.80
C ASP A 71 24.90 12.23 5.85
N ASP A 72 25.90 12.19 4.97
CA ASP A 72 26.93 13.24 4.88
C ASP A 72 26.35 14.62 4.50
N PHE A 73 25.10 14.68 4.03
CA PHE A 73 24.41 15.88 3.57
C PHE A 73 23.41 16.43 4.60
N GLY A 74 23.30 15.83 5.78
CA GLY A 74 22.34 16.30 6.79
C GLY A 74 20.91 15.76 6.60
N ILE A 75 20.72 14.77 5.73
CA ILE A 75 19.42 14.18 5.38
C ILE A 75 19.27 12.83 6.07
N GLN A 76 18.03 12.45 6.40
CA GLN A 76 17.77 11.14 7.00
C GLN A 76 18.13 10.03 6.02
N ARG A 77 18.91 9.06 6.50
CA ARG A 77 19.55 8.05 5.65
C ARG A 77 18.62 6.91 5.24
N TRP A 78 17.67 6.55 6.11
CA TRP A 78 16.89 5.32 5.99
C TRP A 78 15.37 5.53 5.90
N VAL A 79 14.92 6.78 6.01
CA VAL A 79 13.50 7.15 5.98
C VAL A 79 13.31 8.34 5.04
N GLU A 80 12.15 8.43 4.42
CA GLU A 80 11.83 9.49 3.45
C GLU A 80 11.54 10.83 4.14
N SER A 81 11.24 10.80 5.44
CA SER A 81 10.91 12.01 6.19
C SER A 81 11.01 11.85 7.70
N LYS A 82 10.78 12.98 8.40
CA LYS A 82 10.98 13.14 9.85
C LYS A 82 9.99 12.38 10.73
N LYS A 83 8.89 11.89 10.15
CA LYS A 83 7.82 11.22 10.90
C LYS A 83 7.06 10.25 10.01
N ILE A 84 6.23 9.41 10.63
CA ILE A 84 5.23 8.64 9.91
C ILE A 84 4.11 9.59 9.47
N TYR A 85 3.81 9.61 8.16
CA TYR A 85 2.72 10.40 7.58
C TYR A 85 1.46 9.57 7.38
N ALA A 86 1.61 8.25 7.19
CA ALA A 86 0.48 7.34 7.16
C ALA A 86 -0.32 7.40 8.47
N SER A 87 -1.64 7.43 8.36
CA SER A 87 -2.56 7.46 9.49
C SER A 87 -2.76 6.10 10.14
N GLY A 88 -2.50 5.01 9.41
CA GLY A 88 -2.61 3.65 9.91
C GLY A 88 -1.97 2.66 8.95
N LEU A 89 -1.69 1.46 9.46
CA LEU A 89 -1.10 0.37 8.69
C LEU A 89 -1.97 -0.87 8.76
N ILE A 90 -2.20 -1.51 7.63
CA ILE A 90 -2.91 -2.77 7.52
C ILE A 90 -2.02 -3.78 6.80
N VAL A 91 -1.85 -4.94 7.41
CA VAL A 91 -0.96 -6.00 6.90
C VAL A 91 -1.69 -7.34 6.86
N SER A 92 -1.16 -8.26 6.05
CA SER A 92 -1.65 -9.63 5.97
C SER A 92 -1.13 -10.51 7.09
N THR A 93 0.15 -10.36 7.46
CA THR A 93 0.75 -11.06 8.59
C THR A 93 1.87 -10.19 9.14
N TYR A 94 1.74 -9.82 10.41
CA TYR A 94 2.80 -9.14 11.15
C TYR A 94 3.77 -10.18 11.74
N THR A 95 5.07 -9.92 11.65
CA THR A 95 6.11 -10.74 12.27
C THR A 95 6.72 -9.96 13.44
N GLU A 96 6.63 -10.50 14.65
CA GLU A 96 7.21 -9.87 15.85
C GLU A 96 8.73 -9.99 15.90
N GLN A 97 9.27 -11.09 15.37
CA GLN A 97 10.71 -11.34 15.32
C GLN A 97 11.29 -10.86 14.00
N TYR A 98 12.29 -10.02 14.09
CA TYR A 98 13.01 -9.49 12.94
C TYR A 98 14.43 -10.00 12.87
N SER A 99 14.97 -10.04 11.66
CA SER A 99 16.36 -10.39 11.42
C SER A 99 16.89 -9.59 10.25
N HIS A 100 17.50 -8.44 10.56
CA HIS A 100 18.17 -7.62 9.58
C HIS A 100 19.32 -6.86 10.24
N TRP A 101 20.46 -6.78 9.54
CA TRP A 101 21.69 -6.18 10.07
C TRP A 101 21.53 -4.70 10.46
N ASN A 102 20.58 -4.02 9.82
CA ASN A 102 20.30 -2.59 10.03
C ASN A 102 19.10 -2.33 10.97
N ALA A 103 18.43 -3.36 11.48
CA ALA A 103 17.24 -3.18 12.30
C ALA A 103 17.61 -2.79 13.73
N VAL A 104 17.00 -1.73 14.24
CA VAL A 104 17.27 -1.17 15.58
C VAL A 104 16.10 -1.36 16.52
N GLU A 105 14.87 -1.23 16.02
CA GLU A 105 13.66 -1.43 16.81
C GLU A 105 12.57 -2.15 16.01
N SER A 106 11.61 -2.75 16.72
CA SER A 106 10.51 -3.44 16.06
C SER A 106 9.48 -2.50 15.47
N LEU A 107 8.82 -2.90 14.39
CA LEU A 107 7.78 -2.13 13.73
C LEU A 107 6.63 -1.79 14.68
N SER A 108 6.25 -2.71 15.58
CA SER A 108 5.25 -2.42 16.60
C SER A 108 5.71 -1.36 17.61
N SER A 109 6.97 -1.40 18.06
CA SER A 109 7.55 -0.36 18.93
C SER A 109 7.54 1.00 18.25
N TRP A 110 7.99 1.02 16.99
CA TRP A 110 8.09 2.25 16.20
C TRP A 110 6.71 2.88 15.95
N LEU A 111 5.71 2.07 15.56
CA LEU A 111 4.34 2.54 15.38
C LEU A 111 3.73 3.07 16.69
N ASN A 112 4.00 2.41 17.82
CA ASN A 112 3.59 2.91 19.15
C ASN A 112 4.18 4.28 19.46
N LYS A 113 5.48 4.46 19.23
CA LYS A 113 6.19 5.73 19.45
C LYS A 113 5.61 6.88 18.64
N HIS A 114 5.16 6.61 17.42
CA HIS A 114 4.55 7.59 16.51
C HIS A 114 3.02 7.68 16.63
N ASN A 115 2.40 6.98 17.58
CA ASN A 115 0.94 6.92 17.79
C ASN A 115 0.14 6.46 16.56
N VAL A 116 0.70 5.56 15.76
CA VAL A 116 0.06 5.01 14.56
C VAL A 116 -0.45 3.59 14.83
N PRO A 117 -1.73 3.29 14.57
CA PRO A 117 -2.27 1.95 14.74
C PRO A 117 -1.92 1.05 13.55
N GLY A 118 -1.58 -0.20 13.87
CA GLY A 118 -1.40 -1.30 12.92
C GLY A 118 -2.44 -2.39 13.14
N ILE A 119 -2.99 -2.97 12.08
CA ILE A 119 -3.91 -4.12 12.18
C ILE A 119 -3.48 -5.25 11.25
N ASP A 120 -3.32 -6.43 11.82
CA ASP A 120 -3.09 -7.68 11.09
C ASP A 120 -4.46 -8.27 10.72
N THR A 121 -4.80 -8.19 9.43
CA THR A 121 -6.03 -8.73 8.87
C THR A 121 -5.71 -9.70 7.72
N ARG A 122 -5.47 -10.97 8.06
CA ARG A 122 -5.25 -12.05 7.08
C ARG A 122 -6.34 -12.15 6.00
N MET A 123 -7.58 -11.74 6.30
CA MET A 123 -8.71 -11.76 5.35
C MET A 123 -8.74 -10.58 4.39
N LEU A 124 -8.31 -9.38 4.82
CA LEU A 124 -8.48 -8.16 4.03
C LEU A 124 -7.64 -8.22 2.75
N THR A 125 -6.40 -8.68 2.84
CA THR A 125 -5.50 -8.78 1.68
C THR A 125 -5.98 -9.81 0.67
N LYS A 126 -6.65 -10.89 1.09
CA LYS A 126 -7.26 -11.86 0.14
C LYS A 126 -8.45 -11.23 -0.58
N LYS A 127 -9.40 -10.67 0.17
CA LYS A 127 -10.60 -10.04 -0.40
C LYS A 127 -10.25 -8.82 -1.27
N LEU A 128 -9.30 -7.98 -0.84
CA LEU A 128 -8.88 -6.82 -1.62
C LEU A 128 -7.98 -7.16 -2.81
N ARG A 129 -7.19 -8.26 -2.76
CA ARG A 129 -6.47 -8.79 -3.94
C ARG A 129 -7.44 -9.36 -4.97
N GLU A 130 -8.54 -9.95 -4.51
CA GLU A 130 -9.62 -10.47 -5.35
C GLU A 130 -10.58 -9.38 -5.86
N HIS A 131 -10.59 -8.16 -5.32
CA HIS A 131 -11.51 -7.11 -5.76
C HIS A 131 -10.83 -5.87 -6.35
N GLY A 132 -9.51 -5.69 -6.17
CA GLY A 132 -8.82 -4.45 -6.49
C GLY A 132 -9.43 -3.25 -5.75
N THR A 133 -8.98 -2.02 -6.03
CA THR A 133 -9.86 -0.86 -5.78
C THR A 133 -11.16 -1.09 -6.52
N MET A 134 -12.27 -1.16 -5.78
CA MET A 134 -13.60 -1.39 -6.36
C MET A 134 -13.97 -0.24 -7.29
N ILE A 135 -13.63 -0.39 -8.57
CA ILE A 135 -14.20 0.36 -9.66
C ILE A 135 -14.55 -0.66 -10.75
N GLY A 136 -15.76 -1.19 -10.66
CA GLY A 136 -16.40 -1.86 -11.80
C GLY A 136 -16.63 -0.82 -12.89
N LYS A 137 -15.74 -0.75 -13.88
CA LYS A 137 -15.95 0.09 -15.07
C LYS A 137 -15.70 -0.70 -16.33
N LYS A 138 -16.61 -0.55 -17.28
CA LYS A 138 -16.50 -1.08 -18.65
C LYS A 138 -15.12 -0.74 -19.26
N PRO A 139 -14.64 -1.50 -20.26
CA PRO A 139 -13.39 -1.19 -20.95
C PRO A 139 -13.34 0.27 -21.40
N ARG A 140 -12.20 0.92 -21.17
CA ARG A 140 -11.98 2.35 -21.48
C ARG A 140 -10.94 2.47 -22.57
N VAL A 141 -11.21 3.28 -23.58
CA VAL A 141 -10.27 3.54 -24.68
C VAL A 141 -9.68 4.94 -24.53
N PHE A 142 -8.36 5.02 -24.61
CA PHE A 142 -7.58 6.26 -24.59
C PHE A 142 -6.78 6.38 -25.89
N ASN A 143 -6.68 7.60 -26.42
CA ASN A 143 -6.07 7.91 -27.72
C ASN A 143 -6.58 6.98 -28.86
N PRO A 144 -7.87 7.04 -29.22
CA PRO A 144 -8.47 6.14 -30.21
C PRO A 144 -7.82 6.20 -31.60
N THR A 145 -7.09 7.29 -31.88
CA THR A 145 -6.37 7.56 -33.14
C THR A 145 -4.93 7.05 -33.15
N GLY A 146 -4.43 6.48 -32.05
CA GLY A 146 -3.05 5.99 -31.97
C GLY A 146 -2.74 4.86 -32.95
N LYS A 147 -1.53 4.84 -33.49
CA LYS A 147 -1.06 3.87 -34.50
C LYS A 147 -0.89 2.45 -33.94
N ILE A 148 -0.58 2.33 -32.66
CA ILE A 148 -0.30 1.04 -31.99
C ILE A 148 -1.42 0.73 -31.00
N SER A 149 -2.10 -0.41 -31.13
CA SER A 149 -3.17 -0.80 -30.22
C SER A 149 -2.61 -1.64 -29.06
N ILE A 150 -2.76 -1.17 -27.83
CA ILE A 150 -2.28 -1.81 -26.60
C ILE A 150 -3.47 -2.11 -25.69
N ALA A 151 -3.59 -3.37 -25.26
CA ALA A 151 -4.54 -3.78 -24.23
C ALA A 151 -3.84 -3.76 -22.86
N CYS A 152 -4.41 -3.07 -21.89
CA CYS A 152 -3.93 -3.04 -20.51
C CYS A 152 -4.99 -3.63 -19.58
N ILE A 153 -4.59 -4.52 -18.69
CA ILE A 153 -5.46 -5.02 -17.61
C ILE A 153 -5.24 -4.13 -16.38
N ASP A 154 -6.32 -3.53 -15.87
CA ASP A 154 -6.27 -2.59 -14.75
C ASP A 154 -6.22 -3.32 -13.41
N CYS A 155 -5.01 -3.63 -12.97
CA CYS A 155 -4.71 -4.14 -11.62
C CYS A 155 -4.14 -3.03 -10.71
N GLY A 156 -4.52 -1.76 -10.94
CA GLY A 156 -3.94 -0.59 -10.25
C GLY A 156 -3.06 0.26 -11.16
N LEU A 157 -3.49 0.47 -12.42
CA LEU A 157 -2.74 1.24 -13.41
C LEU A 157 -2.63 2.71 -12.98
N LYS A 158 -1.42 3.26 -12.93
CA LYS A 158 -1.22 4.67 -12.59
C LYS A 158 -1.50 5.54 -13.82
N ASN A 159 -2.20 6.68 -13.62
CA ASN A 159 -2.53 7.62 -14.71
C ASN A 159 -1.31 8.07 -15.54
N ASN A 160 -0.12 8.11 -14.95
CA ASN A 160 1.11 8.47 -15.68
C ASN A 160 1.52 7.42 -16.72
N GLN A 161 1.24 6.13 -16.48
CA GLN A 161 1.50 5.05 -17.45
C GLN A 161 0.64 5.22 -18.69
N LEU A 162 -0.64 5.58 -18.52
CA LEU A 162 -1.54 5.91 -19.64
C LEU A 162 -1.05 7.12 -20.43
N ARG A 163 -0.60 8.18 -19.74
CA ARG A 163 -0.06 9.38 -20.40
C ARG A 163 1.15 9.06 -21.28
N ILE A 164 2.09 8.26 -20.75
CA ILE A 164 3.29 7.85 -21.50
C ILE A 164 2.89 7.03 -22.74
N LEU A 165 1.99 6.05 -22.59
CA LEU A 165 1.54 5.23 -23.72
C LEU A 165 0.84 6.07 -24.80
N CYS A 166 -0.03 7.00 -24.41
CA CYS A 166 -0.67 7.90 -25.35
C CYS A 166 0.33 8.87 -26.02
N GLN A 167 1.35 9.34 -25.31
CA GLN A 167 2.43 10.17 -25.88
C GLN A 167 3.29 9.40 -26.90
N LEU A 168 3.39 8.08 -26.75
CA LEU A 168 4.03 7.18 -27.71
C LEU A 168 3.11 6.81 -28.89
N ASP A 169 2.04 7.56 -29.11
CA ASP A 169 1.05 7.36 -30.18
C ASP A 169 0.34 6.00 -30.12
N ALA A 170 0.19 5.44 -28.91
CA ALA A 170 -0.56 4.20 -28.71
C ALA A 170 -2.04 4.47 -28.39
N LYS A 171 -2.92 3.69 -29.00
CA LYS A 171 -4.32 3.50 -28.61
C LYS A 171 -4.36 2.50 -27.45
N VAL A 172 -4.72 2.95 -26.27
CA VAL A 172 -4.71 2.12 -25.06
C VAL A 172 -6.14 1.73 -24.70
N THR A 173 -6.43 0.44 -24.70
CA THR A 173 -7.71 -0.11 -24.20
C THR A 173 -7.47 -0.71 -22.83
N VAL A 174 -8.03 -0.10 -21.80
CA VAL A 174 -7.93 -0.54 -20.41
C VAL A 174 -9.13 -1.42 -20.08
N PHE A 175 -8.86 -2.67 -19.75
CA PHE A 175 -9.82 -3.67 -19.33
C PHE A 175 -9.81 -3.82 -17.81
N PRO A 176 -10.96 -4.13 -17.18
CA PRO A 176 -10.99 -4.55 -15.78
C PRO A 176 -10.10 -5.76 -15.52
N TRP A 177 -9.60 -5.88 -14.29
CA TRP A 177 -8.83 -7.05 -13.86
C TRP A 177 -9.58 -8.38 -14.04
N ASN A 178 -10.92 -8.37 -13.93
CA ASN A 178 -11.78 -9.55 -14.07
C ASN A 178 -12.32 -9.77 -15.49
N TYR A 179 -11.77 -9.08 -16.49
CA TYR A 179 -12.22 -9.23 -17.87
C TYR A 179 -11.81 -10.59 -18.43
N SER A 180 -12.78 -11.48 -18.68
CA SER A 180 -12.52 -12.76 -19.34
C SER A 180 -12.11 -12.54 -20.79
N VAL A 181 -10.85 -12.86 -21.09
CA VAL A 181 -10.36 -12.95 -22.46
C VAL A 181 -11.00 -14.19 -23.08
N LYS A 182 -12.03 -14.01 -23.91
CA LYS A 182 -12.45 -15.07 -24.83
C LYS A 182 -11.34 -15.21 -25.88
N GLN A 183 -10.68 -16.35 -25.88
CA GLN A 183 -9.86 -16.78 -27.01
C GLN A 183 -10.84 -17.27 -28.08
N ASP A 184 -10.91 -16.53 -29.18
CA ASP A 184 -11.38 -17.06 -30.47
C ASP A 184 -10.18 -17.67 -31.21
#